data_AF-A0AA88Y550-F1
#
_entry.id   AF-A0AA88Y550-F1
#
_cell.length_a   1.000
_cell.length_b   1.000
_cell.length_c   1.000
_cell.angle_alpha   90.00
_cell.angle_beta   90.00
_cell.angle_gamma   90.00
#
_symmetry.space_group_name_H-M   'P 1'
#
loop_
_entity.id
_entity.type
_entity.pdbx_description
1 polymer ?
#
loop_
_entity_poly.entity_id
_entity_poly.type
_entity_poly.pdbx_seq_one_letter_code
_entity_poly.pdbx_strand_id
1 'polypeptide(L)'
;MLLLLKGKLVMWKLKSSRLSYSEVFKWPFASKDRSLSKNEADLSLSVVSLISIRGFNMRFMLCIHALIVILRNRKGDAALCGEETYNPDFKTCCNGTLSIPGGQWCCGNEGYDPDLKTCCRGVLGSPGWQTCCGTQVFNRKLRTCCKGTLSSPGGQSCCDTKSYDPATTTCCSGVLIRPGKQLCCGTKTYDPAYKTCCNGKLSSPGRQSCCGTNAYNKAFKTCCEGELSSPGRQECCGKEAYSPAFKTCCKRTLSTPGRQSCCGTKAYHQAYKTCCNGKLNAGGRLSCCGTIAYHRAYKTCCNGTLNTPGRRSCCGTKAYHPATKTCCSGILNTPGRRSCCGTKAYHPASKTCCQGVLNTPGRRSCCGTKAYHPAYKTCCGGVLNTPGRQSCCGTKAFHPAYKTCCSGTLNTPGRQSCCGTKAYHTAFKTCCSGTLNTPGRQSCCGTKAYHPAFKTCCSGTINTPGRQSCCGTKAYNQAFKTCCSGSLNTPGRQSCCGTNAYNPAFKTCCSGTLNAHGRQSCCGTKAYNPAFKTCCIGTLNSPGRQSCCGSIAYRPAFKTCCDGLLSEQRSCKK
;
A
#
# COMPACT_ATOMS: atom_id res chain seq x y z
N MET A 1 -40.97 30.11 -15.91
CA MET A 1 -39.75 29.54 -16.54
C MET A 1 -40.23 28.49 -17.54
N LEU A 2 -39.94 28.66 -18.83
CA LEU A 2 -40.34 27.73 -19.90
C LEU A 2 -39.08 26.99 -20.37
N LEU A 3 -39.09 25.65 -20.29
CA LEU A 3 -38.07 24.77 -20.85
C LEU A 3 -38.73 23.90 -21.91
N LEU A 4 -38.23 23.98 -23.14
CA LEU A 4 -38.67 23.16 -24.27
C LEU A 4 -37.94 21.82 -24.25
N LEU A 5 -38.69 20.75 -24.01
CA LEU A 5 -38.24 19.37 -24.27
C LEU A 5 -39.31 18.68 -25.12
N LYS A 6 -38.91 18.26 -26.33
CA LYS A 6 -39.70 17.45 -27.27
C LYS A 6 -41.08 18.03 -27.65
N GLY A 7 -41.11 19.30 -28.06
CA GLY A 7 -42.14 19.80 -28.97
C GLY A 7 -43.57 19.99 -28.43
N LYS A 8 -43.80 20.05 -27.11
CA LYS A 8 -45.08 20.53 -26.53
C LYS A 8 -44.83 21.47 -25.35
N LEU A 9 -45.52 22.62 -25.37
CA LEU A 9 -45.48 23.64 -24.31
C LEU A 9 -46.51 23.29 -23.22
N VAL A 10 -46.09 23.18 -21.96
CA VAL A 10 -47.00 23.01 -20.80
C VAL A 10 -46.73 24.13 -19.80
N MET A 11 -47.75 24.95 -19.50
CA MET A 11 -47.68 26.00 -18.47
C MET A 11 -47.98 25.42 -17.09
N TRP A 12 -47.12 25.70 -16.11
CA TRP A 12 -47.46 25.55 -14.70
C TRP A 12 -47.61 26.92 -14.04
N LYS A 13 -48.81 27.16 -13.48
CA LYS A 13 -49.17 28.34 -12.69
C LYS A 13 -48.78 28.05 -11.23
N LEU A 14 -47.73 28.70 -10.71
CA LEU A 14 -47.43 28.67 -9.27
C LEU A 14 -48.05 29.88 -8.59
N LYS A 15 -48.93 29.57 -7.63
CA LYS A 15 -49.63 30.51 -6.74
C LYS A 15 -48.63 31.18 -5.79
N SER A 16 -48.87 32.47 -5.57
CA SER A 16 -48.22 33.33 -4.59
C SER A 16 -48.35 32.78 -3.17
N SER A 17 -47.22 32.65 -2.47
CA SER A 17 -47.17 32.70 -1.01
C SER A 17 -45.80 33.22 -0.57
N ARG A 18 -45.87 34.30 0.22
CA ARG A 18 -44.80 35.14 0.77
C ARG A 18 -43.70 34.32 1.46
N LEU A 19 -42.43 34.62 1.17
CA LEU A 19 -41.29 34.30 2.04
C LEU A 19 -40.28 35.46 1.99
N SER A 20 -39.76 35.81 3.17
CA SER A 20 -39.02 37.03 3.49
C SER A 20 -37.55 37.00 3.08
N TYR A 21 -37.01 38.22 2.94
CA TYR A 21 -35.62 38.58 2.70
C TYR A 21 -34.66 38.03 3.77
N SER A 22 -34.00 36.91 3.48
CA SER A 22 -32.65 36.54 3.95
C SER A 22 -32.44 35.05 3.69
N GLU A 23 -31.24 34.69 3.22
CA GLU A 23 -30.75 33.32 2.96
C GLU A 23 -31.06 32.75 1.56
N VAL A 24 -30.07 32.78 0.66
CA VAL A 24 -29.39 31.60 0.09
C VAL A 24 -28.32 32.12 -0.89
N PHE A 25 -27.11 32.34 -0.39
CA PHE A 25 -25.88 32.32 -1.18
C PHE A 25 -24.94 31.33 -0.52
N LYS A 26 -24.58 30.26 -1.24
CA LYS A 26 -23.25 29.63 -1.25
C LYS A 26 -23.29 28.37 -2.13
N TRP A 27 -22.58 28.42 -3.25
CA TRP A 27 -21.90 27.25 -3.81
C TRP A 27 -20.39 27.55 -3.92
N PRO A 28 -19.52 26.53 -3.78
CA PRO A 28 -18.07 26.69 -3.60
C PRO A 28 -17.29 26.38 -4.89
N PHE A 29 -16.18 27.08 -5.14
CA PHE A 29 -14.86 26.51 -5.53
C PHE A 29 -13.83 27.66 -5.64
N ALA A 30 -12.67 27.40 -5.05
CA ALA A 30 -11.46 28.23 -5.04
C ALA A 30 -10.86 28.36 -6.47
N SER A 31 -9.91 29.23 -6.82
CA SER A 31 -8.87 29.92 -6.05
C SER A 31 -8.27 31.07 -6.88
N LYS A 32 -7.88 32.13 -6.17
CA LYS A 32 -6.94 33.22 -6.48
C LYS A 32 -5.87 32.92 -7.55
N ASP A 33 -5.84 33.73 -8.61
CA ASP A 33 -4.81 34.76 -8.86
C ASP A 33 -4.91 35.21 -10.33
N ARG A 34 -5.69 36.26 -10.58
CA ARG A 34 -5.53 37.09 -11.77
C ARG A 34 -5.81 38.54 -11.38
N SER A 35 -4.75 39.35 -11.45
CA SER A 35 -4.77 40.80 -11.41
C SER A 35 -5.61 41.32 -12.57
N LEU A 36 -6.83 41.79 -12.28
CA LEU A 36 -7.63 42.58 -13.20
C LEU A 36 -7.24 44.05 -13.02
N SER A 37 -6.77 44.66 -14.11
CA SER A 37 -6.52 46.08 -14.24
C SER A 37 -7.82 46.86 -14.04
N LYS A 38 -7.73 47.96 -13.27
CA LYS A 38 -8.75 49.01 -13.14
C LYS A 38 -9.35 49.34 -14.51
N ASN A 39 -10.62 49.02 -14.75
CA ASN A 39 -11.54 49.69 -15.70
C ASN A 39 -12.95 49.06 -15.78
N GLU A 40 -13.37 48.20 -14.85
CA GLU A 40 -14.75 47.68 -14.82
C GLU A 40 -15.38 47.80 -13.43
N ALA A 41 -15.58 49.04 -12.96
CA ALA A 41 -16.31 49.32 -11.72
C ALA A 41 -17.27 50.52 -11.77
N ASP A 42 -17.56 51.10 -12.94
CA ASP A 42 -18.35 52.35 -13.04
C ASP A 42 -19.54 52.31 -14.02
N LEU A 43 -20.25 51.17 -14.12
CA LEU A 43 -21.47 51.11 -14.96
C LEU A 43 -22.66 50.34 -14.35
N SER A 44 -22.68 50.18 -13.03
CA SER A 44 -23.77 49.50 -12.31
C SER A 44 -24.59 50.43 -11.39
N LEU A 45 -24.82 51.68 -11.80
CA LEU A 45 -25.63 52.62 -11.00
C LEU A 45 -26.56 53.57 -11.79
N SER A 46 -26.82 53.33 -13.07
CA SER A 46 -27.55 54.29 -13.91
C SER A 46 -28.78 53.72 -14.63
N VAL A 47 -29.58 52.84 -14.01
CA VAL A 47 -30.87 52.39 -14.59
C VAL A 47 -31.98 52.16 -13.54
N VAL A 48 -31.99 52.92 -12.44
CA VAL A 48 -33.18 52.99 -11.57
C VAL A 48 -33.49 54.44 -11.25
N SER A 49 -34.02 55.14 -12.24
CA SER A 49 -34.85 56.34 -12.09
C SER A 49 -35.34 56.68 -13.48
N LEU A 50 -36.60 56.34 -13.80
CA LEU A 50 -37.46 57.06 -14.73
C LEU A 50 -38.86 56.41 -14.75
N ILE A 51 -39.72 57.01 -13.91
CA ILE A 51 -41.10 57.43 -14.19
C ILE A 51 -42.15 56.35 -14.56
N SER A 52 -43.03 56.13 -13.59
CA SER A 52 -44.43 55.78 -13.78
C SER A 52 -45.13 56.83 -14.66
N ILE A 53 -45.59 56.47 -15.86
CA ILE A 53 -46.77 57.03 -16.54
C ILE A 53 -47.27 55.99 -17.55
N ARG A 54 -48.60 55.94 -17.68
CA ARG A 54 -49.44 54.93 -18.34
C ARG A 54 -49.12 54.68 -19.82
N GLY A 55 -49.04 53.39 -20.17
CA GLY A 55 -49.51 52.77 -21.41
C GLY A 55 -48.69 53.02 -22.68
N PHE A 56 -48.01 52.00 -23.23
CA PHE A 56 -47.83 51.76 -24.67
C PHE A 56 -47.24 50.34 -24.93
N ASN A 57 -47.54 49.76 -26.10
CA ASN A 57 -47.70 48.32 -26.37
C ASN A 57 -46.42 47.45 -26.61
N MET A 58 -46.46 46.18 -26.17
CA MET A 58 -45.40 45.14 -26.14
C MET A 58 -44.91 44.54 -27.49
N ARG A 59 -45.14 45.20 -28.64
CA ARG A 59 -44.77 44.64 -29.96
C ARG A 59 -43.44 45.17 -30.55
N PHE A 60 -42.86 46.25 -30.01
CA PHE A 60 -41.63 46.85 -30.54
C PHE A 60 -40.33 46.18 -30.05
N MET A 61 -40.34 45.52 -28.89
CA MET A 61 -39.14 44.92 -28.26
C MET A 61 -38.68 43.59 -28.90
N LEU A 62 -39.54 42.93 -29.68
CA LEU A 62 -39.22 41.63 -30.32
C LEU A 62 -38.47 41.78 -31.65
N CYS A 63 -38.57 42.92 -32.34
CA CYS A 63 -37.80 43.17 -33.57
C CYS A 63 -36.32 43.52 -33.30
N ILE A 64 -36.01 44.16 -32.17
CA ILE A 64 -34.64 44.58 -31.83
C ILE A 64 -33.78 43.38 -31.38
N HIS A 65 -34.36 42.43 -30.65
CA HIS A 65 -33.64 41.22 -30.23
C HIS A 65 -33.32 40.27 -31.41
N ALA A 66 -34.14 40.23 -32.45
CA ALA A 66 -33.88 39.42 -33.65
C ALA A 66 -32.71 39.97 -34.49
N LEU A 67 -32.52 41.29 -34.55
CA LEU A 67 -31.40 41.94 -35.23
C LEU A 67 -30.05 41.77 -34.50
N ILE A 68 -30.06 41.77 -33.16
CA ILE A 68 -28.85 41.56 -32.36
C ILE A 68 -28.32 40.12 -32.46
N VAL A 69 -29.21 39.13 -32.66
CA VAL A 69 -28.82 37.72 -32.81
C VAL A 69 -28.27 37.42 -34.22
N ILE A 70 -28.74 38.12 -35.26
CA ILE A 70 -28.24 37.96 -36.64
C ILE A 70 -26.86 38.61 -36.84
N LEU A 71 -26.51 39.65 -36.05
CA LEU A 71 -25.18 40.28 -36.08
C LEU A 71 -24.10 39.55 -35.27
N ARG A 72 -24.46 38.58 -34.42
CA ARG A 72 -23.50 37.88 -33.53
C ARG A 72 -22.82 36.65 -34.15
N ASN A 73 -23.06 36.29 -35.41
CA ASN A 73 -22.67 34.97 -35.95
C ASN A 73 -22.01 34.96 -37.33
N ARG A 74 -21.25 35.98 -37.74
CA ARG A 74 -20.38 35.86 -38.93
C ARG A 74 -19.05 36.63 -38.83
N LYS A 75 -17.99 35.84 -39.02
CA LYS A 75 -16.59 36.15 -39.39
C LYS A 75 -15.61 36.29 -38.23
N GLY A 76 -14.58 35.44 -38.28
CA GLY A 76 -13.47 35.40 -37.34
C GLY A 76 -12.84 36.78 -37.21
N ASP A 77 -12.81 37.25 -35.97
CA ASP A 77 -12.18 38.50 -35.61
C ASP A 77 -10.69 38.34 -35.85
N ALA A 78 -10.19 39.01 -36.90
CA ALA A 78 -8.76 39.17 -37.08
C ALA A 78 -8.24 39.93 -35.86
N ALA A 79 -7.40 39.27 -35.06
CA ALA A 79 -6.74 39.89 -33.92
C ALA A 79 -5.55 40.72 -34.42
N LEU A 80 -5.23 41.81 -33.74
CA LEU A 80 -4.07 42.65 -34.06
C LEU A 80 -2.86 42.20 -33.24
N CYS A 81 -1.70 42.08 -33.90
CA CYS A 81 -0.40 41.85 -33.29
C CYS A 81 0.56 42.96 -33.71
N GLY A 82 0.78 43.95 -32.84
CA GLY A 82 1.41 45.20 -33.26
C GLY A 82 0.51 45.89 -34.29
N GLU A 83 1.01 46.05 -35.52
CA GLU A 83 0.26 46.65 -36.65
C GLU A 83 -0.30 45.61 -37.64
N GLU A 84 -0.04 44.31 -37.43
CA GLU A 84 -0.49 43.25 -38.34
C GLU A 84 -1.77 42.55 -37.85
N THR A 85 -2.72 42.31 -38.75
CA THR A 85 -3.92 41.50 -38.47
C THR A 85 -3.66 40.00 -38.69
N TYR A 86 -4.09 39.14 -37.77
CA TYR A 86 -3.92 37.69 -37.87
C TYR A 86 -5.14 36.90 -37.40
N ASN A 87 -5.25 35.65 -37.83
CA ASN A 87 -6.28 34.73 -37.33
C ASN A 87 -5.76 33.99 -36.07
N PRO A 88 -6.39 34.22 -34.89
CA PRO A 88 -5.98 33.60 -33.62
C PRO A 88 -6.18 32.07 -33.56
N ASP A 89 -6.90 31.47 -34.51
CA ASP A 89 -7.05 30.01 -34.60
C ASP A 89 -5.77 29.31 -35.08
N PHE A 90 -4.87 30.03 -35.78
CA PHE A 90 -3.69 29.42 -36.44
C PHE A 90 -2.35 30.05 -36.06
N LYS A 91 -2.37 31.28 -35.56
CA LYS A 91 -1.20 32.11 -35.27
C LYS A 91 -1.34 32.70 -33.87
N THR A 92 -0.23 33.02 -33.23
CA THR A 92 -0.23 33.59 -31.87
C THR A 92 0.65 34.82 -31.83
N CYS A 93 0.14 35.92 -31.29
CA CYS A 93 0.90 37.14 -31.07
C CYS A 93 1.65 37.11 -29.75
N CYS A 94 2.97 37.23 -29.79
CA CYS A 94 3.84 37.24 -28.62
C CYS A 94 4.68 38.53 -28.63
N ASN A 95 4.45 39.43 -27.67
CA ASN A 95 5.13 40.73 -27.56
C ASN A 95 5.16 41.53 -28.89
N GLY A 96 4.03 41.58 -29.60
CA GLY A 96 3.94 42.30 -30.88
C GLY A 96 4.59 41.59 -32.07
N THR A 97 5.10 40.36 -31.89
CA THR A 97 5.64 39.53 -32.97
C THR A 97 4.74 38.34 -33.25
N LEU A 98 4.53 38.01 -34.51
CA LEU A 98 3.68 36.91 -34.93
C LEU A 98 4.47 35.58 -34.94
N SER A 99 4.04 34.57 -34.18
CA SER A 99 4.71 33.26 -34.14
C SER A 99 4.07 32.21 -35.04
N ILE A 100 4.90 31.44 -35.76
CA ILE A 100 4.50 30.31 -36.62
C ILE A 100 5.44 29.11 -36.38
N PRO A 101 4.92 27.89 -36.11
CA PRO A 101 3.50 27.53 -35.98
C PRO A 101 2.87 28.13 -34.72
N GLY A 102 1.56 28.40 -34.78
CA GLY A 102 0.80 28.94 -33.64
C GLY A 102 0.81 27.97 -32.47
N GLY A 103 1.34 28.42 -31.33
CA GLY A 103 1.22 27.72 -30.06
C GLY A 103 0.20 28.45 -29.18
N GLN A 104 -0.55 27.73 -28.35
CA GLN A 104 -1.63 28.34 -27.56
C GLN A 104 -1.12 29.39 -26.53
N TRP A 105 0.21 29.44 -26.28
CA TRP A 105 0.84 30.31 -25.28
C TRP A 105 2.13 30.96 -25.81
N CYS A 106 2.55 32.07 -25.20
CA CYS A 106 3.76 32.80 -25.57
C CYS A 106 4.90 32.61 -24.56
N CYS A 107 6.11 32.41 -25.08
CA CYS A 107 7.36 32.42 -24.33
C CYS A 107 8.31 33.45 -24.94
N GLY A 108 8.38 34.64 -24.35
CA GLY A 108 9.07 35.75 -24.99
C GLY A 108 8.34 36.13 -26.27
N ASN A 109 9.02 36.04 -27.41
CA ASN A 109 8.47 36.38 -28.72
C ASN A 109 8.00 35.13 -29.52
N GLU A 110 8.16 33.93 -28.95
CA GLU A 110 7.79 32.67 -29.62
C GLU A 110 6.52 32.05 -29.02
N GLY A 111 5.64 31.55 -29.88
CA GLY A 111 4.48 30.76 -29.52
C GLY A 111 4.86 29.30 -29.27
N TYR A 112 4.28 28.69 -28.24
CA TYR A 112 4.53 27.30 -27.88
C TYR A 112 3.28 26.60 -27.35
N ASP A 113 3.31 25.27 -27.41
CA ASP A 113 2.33 24.40 -26.79
C ASP A 113 2.82 24.00 -25.38
N PRO A 114 2.09 24.36 -24.30
CA PRO A 114 2.47 24.06 -22.92
C PRO A 114 2.42 22.57 -22.58
N ASP A 115 1.71 21.74 -23.35
CA ASP A 115 1.72 20.29 -23.16
C ASP A 115 3.01 19.64 -23.70
N LEU A 116 3.71 20.34 -24.61
CA LEU A 116 4.93 19.84 -25.26
C LEU A 116 6.21 20.51 -24.77
N LYS A 117 6.17 21.80 -24.42
CA LYS A 117 7.34 22.60 -24.04
C LYS A 117 7.08 23.41 -22.78
N THR A 118 8.12 23.71 -22.02
CA THR A 118 8.06 24.61 -20.86
C THR A 118 8.76 25.93 -21.17
N CYS A 119 8.14 27.06 -20.83
CA CYS A 119 8.74 28.38 -20.93
C CYS A 119 9.33 28.85 -19.60
N CYS A 120 10.58 29.33 -19.60
CA CYS A 120 11.26 29.90 -18.45
C CYS A 120 11.78 31.30 -18.77
N ARG A 121 11.05 32.35 -18.35
CA ARG A 121 11.41 33.77 -18.57
C ARG A 121 11.86 34.08 -20.01
N GLY A 122 11.12 33.57 -21.00
CA GLY A 122 11.39 33.80 -22.43
C GLY A 122 12.25 32.73 -23.11
N VAL A 123 12.71 31.71 -22.38
CA VAL A 123 13.47 30.58 -22.95
C VAL A 123 12.59 29.34 -23.04
N LEU A 124 12.48 28.74 -24.24
CA LEU A 124 11.74 27.51 -24.47
C LEU A 124 12.58 26.25 -24.24
N GLY A 125 12.04 25.31 -23.47
CA GLY A 125 12.60 23.99 -23.26
C GLY A 125 12.24 22.98 -24.34
N SER A 126 13.12 22.00 -24.58
CA SER A 126 12.85 20.86 -25.47
C SER A 126 11.79 19.90 -24.87
N PRO A 127 11.15 19.05 -25.70
CA PRO A 127 10.21 18.04 -25.21
C PRO A 127 10.84 17.11 -24.17
N GLY A 128 10.20 16.98 -23.00
CA GLY A 128 10.69 16.16 -21.86
C GLY A 128 11.40 16.92 -20.75
N TRP A 129 11.55 18.24 -20.85
CA TRP A 129 12.05 19.13 -19.79
C TRP A 129 10.87 19.62 -18.97
N GLN A 130 10.93 19.46 -17.65
CA GLN A 130 9.72 19.39 -16.82
C GLN A 130 9.43 20.66 -16.02
N THR A 131 10.36 21.62 -15.93
CA THR A 131 10.19 22.84 -15.11
C THR A 131 11.33 23.85 -15.28
N CYS A 132 11.13 25.05 -14.72
CA CYS A 132 12.15 26.10 -14.58
C CYS A 132 12.87 26.09 -13.23
N CYS A 133 14.14 26.51 -13.23
CA CYS A 133 14.90 26.94 -12.06
C CYS A 133 15.53 28.30 -12.33
N GLY A 134 14.94 29.37 -11.78
CA GLY A 134 15.34 30.72 -12.16
C GLY A 134 15.12 30.95 -13.66
N THR A 135 16.20 31.18 -14.42
CA THR A 135 16.18 31.36 -15.88
C THR A 135 16.46 30.09 -16.67
N GLN A 136 16.80 28.97 -16.02
CA GLN A 136 17.20 27.75 -16.72
C GLN A 136 16.05 26.73 -16.76
N VAL A 137 15.82 26.13 -17.92
CA VAL A 137 14.97 24.94 -18.07
C VAL A 137 15.75 23.73 -17.54
N PHE A 138 15.12 22.78 -16.83
CA PHE A 138 15.77 21.52 -16.45
C PHE A 138 14.82 20.32 -16.38
N ASN A 139 15.40 19.12 -16.36
CA ASN A 139 14.68 17.86 -16.14
C ASN A 139 14.74 17.46 -14.65
N ARG A 140 13.58 17.36 -13.99
CA ARG A 140 13.49 17.01 -12.55
C ARG A 140 14.01 15.62 -12.21
N LYS A 141 14.07 14.70 -13.19
CA LYS A 141 14.69 13.37 -13.01
C LYS A 141 16.20 13.45 -12.89
N LEU A 142 16.84 14.45 -13.50
CA LEU A 142 18.30 14.56 -13.57
C LEU A 142 18.87 15.58 -12.60
N ARG A 143 18.13 16.66 -12.33
CA ARG A 143 18.58 17.76 -11.47
C ARG A 143 17.47 18.21 -10.52
N THR A 144 17.86 18.89 -9.45
CA THR A 144 16.99 19.47 -8.43
C THR A 144 17.23 20.97 -8.38
N CYS A 145 16.18 21.78 -8.26
CA CYS A 145 16.27 23.24 -8.17
C CYS A 145 15.98 23.73 -6.75
N CYS A 146 16.93 24.44 -6.15
CA CYS A 146 16.82 25.01 -4.82
C CYS A 146 17.13 26.51 -4.86
N LYS A 147 16.11 27.36 -4.62
CA LYS A 147 16.22 28.84 -4.67
C LYS A 147 16.95 29.37 -5.92
N GLY A 148 16.69 28.80 -7.09
CA GLY A 148 17.29 29.21 -8.37
C GLY A 148 18.64 28.56 -8.68
N THR A 149 19.20 27.76 -7.77
CA THR A 149 20.42 26.97 -8.01
C THR A 149 20.06 25.55 -8.42
N LEU A 150 20.65 25.06 -9.50
CA LEU A 150 20.48 23.68 -9.95
C LEU A 150 21.57 22.77 -9.38
N SER A 151 21.18 21.59 -8.92
CA SER A 151 22.09 20.58 -8.35
C SER A 151 21.75 19.19 -8.89
N SER A 152 22.71 18.28 -8.90
CA SER A 152 22.53 16.89 -9.33
C SER A 152 22.80 15.96 -8.14
N PRO A 153 22.12 14.80 -8.02
CA PRO A 153 21.09 14.24 -8.91
C PRO A 153 19.67 14.84 -8.74
N GLY A 154 18.76 14.46 -9.63
CA GLY A 154 17.34 14.83 -9.57
C GLY A 154 16.58 14.08 -8.48
N GLY A 155 15.42 14.62 -8.08
CA GLY A 155 14.58 14.03 -7.03
C GLY A 155 15.05 14.27 -5.59
N GLN A 156 15.96 15.23 -5.37
CA GLN A 156 16.41 15.62 -4.04
C GLN A 156 15.47 16.66 -3.41
N SER A 157 15.54 16.81 -2.08
CA SER A 157 14.86 17.88 -1.35
C SER A 157 15.75 19.11 -1.25
N CYS A 158 15.18 20.28 -0.99
CA CYS A 158 15.92 21.54 -0.90
C CYS A 158 16.02 22.03 0.53
N CYS A 159 17.23 22.42 0.93
CA CYS A 159 17.51 23.16 2.14
C CYS A 159 18.15 24.49 1.74
N ASP A 160 17.34 25.54 1.72
CA ASP A 160 17.68 26.81 1.08
C ASP A 160 18.17 26.65 -0.36
N THR A 161 19.45 26.90 -0.62
CA THR A 161 20.07 26.82 -1.95
C THR A 161 20.69 25.45 -2.25
N LYS A 162 20.78 24.57 -1.25
CA LYS A 162 21.43 23.26 -1.38
C LYS A 162 20.40 22.14 -1.57
N SER A 163 20.63 21.27 -2.53
CA SER A 163 19.90 20.01 -2.63
C SER A 163 20.47 18.97 -1.67
N TYR A 164 19.59 18.11 -1.16
CA TYR A 164 19.97 17.05 -0.23
C TYR A 164 19.06 15.84 -0.39
N ASP A 165 19.58 14.67 -0.06
CA ASP A 165 18.79 13.44 -0.03
C ASP A 165 18.01 13.35 1.30
N PRO A 166 16.67 13.42 1.28
CA PRO A 166 15.86 13.37 2.48
C PRO A 166 15.94 12.02 3.23
N ALA A 167 16.43 10.95 2.57
CA ALA A 167 16.67 9.68 3.23
C ALA A 167 17.89 9.71 4.16
N THR A 168 18.86 10.59 3.90
CA THR A 168 20.15 10.62 4.58
C THR A 168 20.48 11.95 5.25
N THR A 169 19.65 12.98 5.05
CA THR A 169 19.83 14.33 5.59
C THR A 169 18.48 14.98 5.84
N THR A 170 18.42 15.92 6.79
CA THR A 170 17.23 16.71 7.10
C THR A 170 17.59 18.18 7.07
N CYS A 171 16.70 19.03 6.60
CA CYS A 171 16.88 20.48 6.64
C CYS A 171 16.32 21.08 7.93
N CYS A 172 17.11 21.94 8.58
CA CYS A 172 16.75 22.68 9.78
C CYS A 172 17.01 24.17 9.56
N SER A 173 15.99 24.94 9.16
CA SER A 173 16.13 26.38 8.90
C SER A 173 17.39 26.74 8.08
N GLY A 174 17.62 26.02 6.97
CA GLY A 174 18.77 26.24 6.09
C GLY A 174 20.02 25.41 6.38
N VAL A 175 20.04 24.71 7.53
CA VAL A 175 21.16 23.85 7.92
C VAL A 175 20.85 22.38 7.63
N LEU A 176 21.71 21.72 6.86
CA LEU A 176 21.63 20.29 6.62
C LEU A 176 22.20 19.52 7.82
N ILE A 177 21.34 18.75 8.48
CA ILE A 177 21.70 17.87 9.59
C ILE A 177 21.67 16.41 9.14
N ARG A 178 22.62 15.62 9.64
CA ARG A 178 22.63 14.17 9.44
C ARG A 178 21.64 13.51 10.43
N PRO A 179 20.76 12.59 9.98
CA PRO A 179 19.82 11.87 10.83
C PRO A 179 20.59 11.12 11.92
N GLY A 180 20.11 11.24 13.16
CA GLY A 180 20.58 10.43 14.29
C GLY A 180 21.45 11.14 15.33
N LYS A 181 22.07 12.29 15.04
CA LYS A 181 22.84 13.07 16.05
C LYS A 181 22.18 14.38 16.46
N GLN A 182 21.53 15.06 15.53
CA GLN A 182 20.88 16.34 15.77
C GLN A 182 19.45 16.28 15.24
N LEU A 183 18.55 16.98 15.92
CA LEU A 183 17.15 17.13 15.57
C LEU A 183 16.80 18.63 15.52
N CYS A 184 15.68 18.94 14.88
CA CYS A 184 15.14 20.29 14.82
C CYS A 184 14.13 20.56 15.92
N CYS A 185 14.23 21.73 16.54
CA CYS A 185 13.23 22.29 17.42
C CYS A 185 12.92 23.72 17.00
N GLY A 186 11.81 23.92 16.29
CA GLY A 186 11.54 25.21 15.63
C GLY A 186 12.67 25.53 14.65
N THR A 187 13.40 26.61 14.90
CA THR A 187 14.52 27.08 14.07
C THR A 187 15.90 26.63 14.54
N LYS A 188 15.99 25.90 15.66
CA LYS A 188 17.27 25.51 16.27
C LYS A 188 17.52 24.02 16.12
N THR A 189 18.77 23.65 15.86
CA THR A 189 19.23 22.27 15.97
C THR A 189 19.58 21.94 17.43
N TYR A 190 19.35 20.69 17.84
CA TYR A 190 19.70 20.22 19.19
C TYR A 190 20.07 18.74 19.19
N ASP A 191 20.88 18.34 20.17
CA ASP A 191 21.16 16.93 20.43
C ASP A 191 20.12 16.36 21.41
N PRO A 192 19.32 15.35 21.01
CA PRO A 192 18.31 14.72 21.87
C PRO A 192 18.86 14.03 23.11
N ALA A 193 20.17 13.76 23.17
CA ALA A 193 20.82 13.23 24.37
C ALA A 193 20.82 14.25 25.53
N TYR A 194 20.87 15.54 25.23
CA TYR A 194 21.05 16.61 26.24
C TYR A 194 19.87 17.58 26.34
N LYS A 195 19.07 17.71 25.28
CA LYS A 195 17.89 18.60 25.25
C LYS A 195 16.69 17.86 24.70
N THR A 196 15.51 18.31 25.08
CA THR A 196 14.21 17.82 24.61
C THR A 196 13.46 18.98 23.97
N CYS A 197 12.83 18.75 22.83
CA CYS A 197 11.98 19.74 22.18
C CYS A 197 10.51 19.43 22.43
N CYS A 198 9.76 20.37 23.00
CA CYS A 198 8.32 20.26 23.21
C CYS A 198 7.64 21.48 22.59
N ASN A 199 6.85 21.28 21.53
CA ASN A 199 6.17 22.35 20.79
C ASN A 199 7.08 23.56 20.48
N GLY A 200 8.27 23.31 19.93
CA GLY A 200 9.24 24.35 19.57
C GLY A 200 10.06 24.94 20.72
N LYS A 201 9.78 24.56 21.97
CA LYS A 201 10.57 24.96 23.15
C LYS A 201 11.60 23.88 23.48
N LEU A 202 12.87 24.28 23.57
CA LEU A 202 13.94 23.43 24.07
C LEU A 202 13.96 23.43 25.60
N SER A 203 14.17 22.27 26.20
CA SER A 203 14.31 22.08 27.65
C SER A 203 15.40 21.06 27.94
N SER A 204 16.06 21.20 29.09
CA SER A 204 17.03 20.24 29.61
C SER A 204 16.47 19.57 30.87
N PRO A 205 16.81 18.30 31.15
CA PRO A 205 17.67 17.40 30.37
C PRO A 205 17.03 16.81 29.10
N GLY A 206 17.85 16.12 28.30
CA GLY A 206 17.42 15.40 27.10
C GLY A 206 16.63 14.15 27.42
N ARG A 207 16.08 13.51 26.37
CA ARG A 207 15.30 12.26 26.47
C ARG A 207 14.08 12.33 27.40
N GLN A 208 13.51 13.52 27.58
CA GLN A 208 12.26 13.69 28.31
C GLN A 208 11.05 13.49 27.39
N SER A 209 9.88 13.31 27.99
CA SER A 209 8.61 13.31 27.28
C SER A 209 7.97 14.70 27.31
N CYS A 210 7.08 14.97 26.37
CA CYS A 210 6.43 16.29 26.28
C CYS A 210 4.97 16.22 26.73
N CYS A 211 4.57 17.25 27.49
CA CYS A 211 3.19 17.54 27.84
C CYS A 211 2.91 19.00 27.43
N GLY A 212 2.30 19.19 26.27
CA GLY A 212 2.27 20.50 25.62
C GLY A 212 3.69 21.03 25.37
N THR A 213 4.00 22.21 25.91
CA THR A 213 5.33 22.85 25.82
C THR A 213 6.31 22.39 26.89
N ASN A 214 5.87 21.58 27.86
CA ASN A 214 6.67 21.22 29.02
C ASN A 214 7.32 19.85 28.83
N ALA A 215 8.64 19.79 28.99
CA ALA A 215 9.37 18.54 29.08
C ALA A 215 9.24 17.96 30.50
N TYR A 216 9.01 16.66 30.60
CA TYR A 216 8.85 15.96 31.87
C TYR A 216 9.42 14.54 31.83
N ASN A 217 9.80 14.05 33.00
CA ASN A 217 10.23 12.66 33.17
C ASN A 217 9.02 11.77 33.51
N LYS A 218 8.72 10.81 32.61
CA LYS A 218 7.64 9.82 32.77
C LYS A 218 7.73 8.98 34.04
N ALA A 219 8.92 8.84 34.62
CA ALA A 219 9.11 8.14 35.89
C ALA A 219 8.43 8.86 37.07
N PHE A 220 8.31 10.19 37.03
CA PHE A 220 7.81 11.00 38.15
C PHE A 220 6.49 11.70 37.88
N LYS A 221 6.19 12.02 36.61
CA LYS A 221 4.94 12.67 36.21
C LYS A 221 4.28 11.93 35.06
N THR A 222 2.98 12.13 34.92
CA THR A 222 2.14 11.60 33.86
C THR A 222 1.41 12.76 33.20
N CYS A 223 1.33 12.78 31.87
CA CYS A 223 0.62 13.80 31.12
C CYS A 223 -0.73 13.28 30.63
N CYS A 224 -1.82 13.91 31.04
CA CYS A 224 -3.17 13.57 30.63
C CYS A 224 -3.85 14.82 30.04
N GLU A 225 -4.18 14.78 28.75
CA GLU A 225 -4.81 15.91 28.03
C GLU A 225 -4.09 17.27 28.19
N GLY A 226 -2.76 17.23 28.32
CA GLY A 226 -1.93 18.44 28.48
C GLY A 226 -1.68 18.86 29.94
N GLU A 227 -2.29 18.19 30.90
CA GLU A 227 -2.09 18.43 32.33
C GLU A 227 -1.09 17.41 32.91
N LEU A 228 -0.13 17.91 33.69
CA LEU A 228 0.87 17.08 34.37
C LEU A 228 0.40 16.70 35.77
N SER A 229 0.32 15.41 36.04
CA SER A 229 -0.02 14.85 37.36
C SER A 229 1.12 14.00 37.91
N SER A 230 1.24 13.96 39.23
CA SER A 230 2.07 13.00 39.96
C SER A 230 1.16 11.92 40.58
N PRO A 231 1.63 10.66 40.74
CA PRO A 231 2.94 10.14 40.40
C PRO A 231 3.11 9.84 38.89
N GLY A 232 4.32 9.46 38.49
CA GLY A 232 4.63 9.03 37.13
C GLY A 232 4.13 7.63 36.81
N ARG A 233 4.25 7.24 35.54
CA ARG A 233 3.86 5.91 35.02
C ARG A 233 2.40 5.53 35.33
N GLN A 234 1.51 6.51 35.35
CA GLN A 234 0.07 6.25 35.50
C GLN A 234 -0.61 6.12 34.13
N GLU A 235 -1.83 5.61 34.14
CA GLU A 235 -2.72 5.69 32.98
C GLU A 235 -3.59 6.96 33.06
N CYS A 236 -4.16 7.39 31.94
CA CYS A 236 -5.03 8.56 31.90
C CYS A 236 -6.49 8.16 31.75
N CYS A 237 -7.35 8.79 32.54
CA CYS A 237 -8.80 8.75 32.40
C CYS A 237 -9.32 10.18 32.16
N GLY A 238 -9.34 10.60 30.90
CA GLY A 238 -9.49 12.02 30.58
C GLY A 238 -8.28 12.81 31.08
N LYS A 239 -8.51 13.84 31.89
CA LYS A 239 -7.47 14.69 32.49
C LYS A 239 -6.79 14.07 33.72
N GLU A 240 -7.40 13.06 34.33
CA GLU A 240 -6.88 12.49 35.57
C GLU A 240 -5.92 11.33 35.32
N ALA A 241 -4.78 11.35 36.01
CA ALA A 241 -3.87 10.21 36.07
C ALA A 241 -4.33 9.22 37.15
N TYR A 242 -4.32 7.92 36.83
CA TYR A 242 -4.74 6.87 37.76
C TYR A 242 -3.90 5.59 37.64
N SER A 243 -3.86 4.82 38.73
CA SER A 243 -3.27 3.48 38.73
C SER A 243 -4.34 2.42 38.45
N PRO A 244 -4.18 1.61 37.40
CA PRO A 244 -5.09 0.50 37.10
C PRO A 244 -5.18 -0.55 38.21
N ALA A 245 -4.20 -0.59 39.10
CA ALA A 245 -4.21 -1.49 40.26
C ALA A 245 -5.34 -1.14 41.25
N PHE A 246 -5.70 0.15 41.37
CA PHE A 246 -6.64 0.65 42.38
C PHE A 246 -7.93 1.23 41.80
N LYS A 247 -7.87 1.79 40.58
CA LYS A 247 -9.02 2.39 39.91
C LYS A 247 -9.18 1.81 38.50
N THR A 248 -10.38 1.88 37.96
CA THR A 248 -10.74 1.49 36.60
C THR A 248 -11.33 2.70 35.89
N CYS A 249 -10.90 2.97 34.67
CA CYS A 249 -11.48 4.04 33.84
C CYS A 249 -12.52 3.49 32.85
N CYS A 250 -13.76 3.97 32.94
CA CYS A 250 -14.84 3.63 32.04
C CYS A 250 -15.44 4.90 31.43
N LYS A 251 -15.22 5.12 30.11
CA LYS A 251 -15.68 6.34 29.40
C LYS A 251 -15.38 7.63 30.19
N ARG A 252 -14.12 7.83 30.59
CA ARG A 252 -13.64 8.99 31.37
C ARG A 252 -14.15 9.07 32.82
N THR A 253 -14.88 8.06 33.30
CA THR A 253 -15.30 7.96 34.70
C THR A 253 -14.37 7.00 35.44
N LEU A 254 -13.76 7.44 36.53
CA LEU A 254 -12.98 6.56 37.40
C LEU A 254 -13.89 5.85 38.40
N SER A 255 -13.59 4.59 38.66
CA SER A 255 -14.31 3.78 39.66
C SER A 255 -13.34 2.90 40.42
N THR A 256 -13.63 2.63 41.68
CA THR A 256 -12.95 1.63 42.51
C THR A 256 -13.81 0.37 42.61
N PRO A 257 -13.22 -0.83 42.73
CA PRO A 257 -11.78 -1.13 42.75
C PRO A 257 -11.13 -1.12 41.34
N GLY A 258 -9.82 -1.33 41.29
CA GLY A 258 -9.05 -1.42 40.05
C GLY A 258 -9.26 -2.72 39.30
N ARG A 259 -8.71 -2.80 38.09
CA ARG A 259 -8.72 -3.99 37.22
C ARG A 259 -10.11 -4.55 36.93
N GLN A 260 -11.12 -3.68 36.88
CA GLN A 260 -12.48 -4.07 36.54
C GLN A 260 -12.73 -3.95 35.03
N SER A 261 -13.86 -4.50 34.59
CA SER A 261 -14.36 -4.33 33.22
C SER A 261 -15.39 -3.21 33.15
N CYS A 262 -15.56 -2.64 31.96
CA CYS A 262 -16.50 -1.54 31.77
C CYS A 262 -17.78 -1.97 31.07
N CYS A 263 -18.91 -1.48 31.57
CA CYS A 263 -20.21 -1.52 30.91
C CYS A 263 -20.75 -0.09 30.79
N GLY A 264 -20.50 0.54 29.65
CA GLY A 264 -20.70 1.99 29.53
C GLY A 264 -19.73 2.75 30.44
N THR A 265 -20.26 3.59 31.33
CA THR A 265 -19.50 4.35 32.34
C THR A 265 -19.27 3.59 33.65
N LYS A 266 -19.90 2.42 33.82
CA LYS A 266 -19.84 1.66 35.09
C LYS A 266 -18.77 0.58 35.02
N ALA A 267 -17.91 0.53 36.04
CA ALA A 267 -16.99 -0.58 36.27
C ALA A 267 -17.70 -1.77 36.92
N TYR A 268 -17.31 -3.01 36.57
CA TYR A 268 -17.85 -4.23 37.15
C TYR A 268 -16.84 -5.39 37.14
N HIS A 269 -17.03 -6.32 38.07
CA HIS A 269 -16.24 -7.54 38.14
C HIS A 269 -16.86 -8.66 37.30
N GLN A 270 -16.10 -9.19 36.34
CA GLN A 270 -16.60 -10.22 35.40
C GLN A 270 -17.01 -11.54 36.08
N ALA A 271 -16.53 -11.81 37.30
CA ALA A 271 -16.90 -13.03 38.02
C ALA A 271 -18.32 -12.97 38.62
N TYR A 272 -18.90 -11.77 38.78
CA TYR A 272 -20.21 -11.60 39.43
C TYR A 272 -21.26 -10.91 38.55
N LYS A 273 -20.83 -10.17 37.52
CA LYS A 273 -21.70 -9.45 36.60
C LYS A 273 -21.26 -9.68 35.15
N THR A 274 -22.18 -9.49 34.21
CA THR A 274 -21.93 -9.59 32.77
C THR A 274 -22.54 -8.37 32.07
N CYS A 275 -21.79 -7.70 31.19
CA CYS A 275 -22.31 -6.60 30.38
C CYS A 275 -22.82 -7.11 29.03
N CYS A 276 -24.09 -6.84 28.71
CA CYS A 276 -24.72 -7.18 27.44
C CYS A 276 -25.33 -5.94 26.79
N ASN A 277 -24.79 -5.52 25.64
CA ASN A 277 -25.21 -4.31 24.92
C ASN A 277 -25.38 -3.08 25.84
N GLY A 278 -24.39 -2.83 26.72
CA GLY A 278 -24.39 -1.70 27.64
C GLY A 278 -25.26 -1.87 28.90
N LYS A 279 -26.00 -2.97 29.05
CA LYS A 279 -26.74 -3.30 30.27
C LYS A 279 -25.94 -4.26 31.16
N LEU A 280 -25.78 -3.91 32.43
CA LEU A 280 -25.20 -4.81 33.44
C LEU A 280 -26.25 -5.83 33.90
N ASN A 281 -25.86 -7.10 33.88
CA ASN A 281 -26.67 -8.22 34.32
C ASN A 281 -26.01 -8.92 35.52
N ALA A 282 -26.84 -9.49 36.40
CA ALA A 282 -26.37 -10.34 37.50
C ALA A 282 -25.83 -11.68 36.98
N GLY A 283 -24.78 -12.20 37.63
CA GLY A 283 -24.09 -13.42 37.25
C GLY A 283 -22.87 -13.14 36.38
N GLY A 284 -21.73 -13.71 36.76
CA GLY A 284 -20.50 -13.63 35.99
C GLY A 284 -20.40 -14.71 34.92
N ARG A 285 -19.54 -14.44 33.92
CA ARG A 285 -19.22 -15.39 32.84
C ARG A 285 -20.45 -15.89 32.06
N LEU A 286 -21.51 -15.09 32.00
CA LEU A 286 -22.69 -15.38 31.19
C LEU A 286 -22.47 -14.96 29.73
N SER A 287 -23.29 -15.47 28.83
CA SER A 287 -23.34 -15.06 27.43
C SER A 287 -24.47 -14.08 27.17
N CYS A 288 -24.34 -13.28 26.11
CA CYS A 288 -25.34 -12.26 25.79
C CYS A 288 -26.22 -12.67 24.61
N CYS A 289 -27.52 -12.39 24.72
CA CYS A 289 -28.50 -12.39 23.64
C CYS A 289 -29.16 -11.02 23.63
N GLY A 290 -28.68 -10.12 22.76
CA GLY A 290 -29.01 -8.70 22.88
C GLY A 290 -28.56 -8.14 24.24
N THR A 291 -29.50 -7.57 24.99
CA THR A 291 -29.26 -7.03 26.34
C THR A 291 -29.36 -8.06 27.47
N ILE A 292 -29.79 -9.30 27.16
CA ILE A 292 -30.07 -10.34 28.16
C ILE A 292 -28.84 -11.22 28.35
N ALA A 293 -28.39 -11.39 29.60
CA ALA A 293 -27.37 -12.40 29.94
C ALA A 293 -28.01 -13.77 30.21
N TYR A 294 -27.37 -14.85 29.74
CA TYR A 294 -27.84 -16.22 29.91
C TYR A 294 -26.70 -17.22 30.03
N HIS A 295 -26.99 -18.37 30.64
CA HIS A 295 -26.05 -19.47 30.76
C HIS A 295 -26.19 -20.44 29.57
N ARG A 296 -25.09 -20.67 28.82
CA ARG A 296 -25.10 -21.50 27.60
C ARG A 296 -25.49 -22.95 27.83
N ALA A 297 -25.37 -23.45 29.07
CA ALA A 297 -25.77 -24.83 29.37
C ALA A 297 -27.30 -25.02 29.28
N TYR A 298 -28.09 -23.98 29.56
CA TYR A 298 -29.56 -24.08 29.65
C TYR A 298 -30.27 -23.34 28.52
N LYS A 299 -29.65 -22.32 27.93
CA LYS A 299 -30.24 -21.52 26.85
C LYS A 299 -29.27 -21.33 25.69
N THR A 300 -29.81 -21.06 24.51
CA THR A 300 -29.06 -20.80 23.27
C THR A 300 -29.62 -19.53 22.63
N CYS A 301 -28.78 -18.59 22.21
CA CYS A 301 -29.22 -17.41 21.45
C CYS A 301 -29.10 -17.66 19.95
N CYS A 302 -30.21 -17.52 19.23
CA CYS A 302 -30.27 -17.66 17.78
C CYS A 302 -30.89 -16.40 17.19
N ASN A 303 -30.08 -15.63 16.44
CA ASN A 303 -30.49 -14.37 15.82
C ASN A 303 -31.28 -13.44 16.76
N GLY A 304 -30.74 -13.21 17.97
CA GLY A 304 -31.37 -12.37 19.00
C GLY A 304 -32.50 -13.03 19.80
N THR A 305 -32.96 -14.22 19.41
CA THR A 305 -34.00 -14.97 20.13
C THR A 305 -33.38 -15.99 21.08
N LEU A 306 -33.80 -15.97 22.34
CA LEU A 306 -33.33 -16.90 23.35
C LEU A 306 -34.17 -18.18 23.34
N ASN A 307 -33.51 -19.33 23.20
CA ASN A 307 -34.14 -20.63 23.03
C ASN A 307 -33.72 -21.59 24.16
N THR A 308 -34.55 -22.56 24.47
CA THR A 308 -34.26 -23.73 25.31
C THR A 308 -34.37 -25.01 24.48
N PRO A 309 -33.60 -26.07 24.81
CA PRO A 309 -32.53 -26.12 25.80
C PRO A 309 -31.21 -25.50 25.30
N GLY A 310 -30.21 -25.44 26.18
CA GLY A 310 -28.88 -24.89 25.87
C GLY A 310 -28.04 -25.79 24.98
N ARG A 311 -26.87 -25.28 24.59
CA ARG A 311 -25.89 -25.99 23.74
C ARG A 311 -26.50 -26.53 22.44
N ARG A 312 -27.31 -25.72 21.77
CA ARG A 312 -27.93 -26.07 20.48
C ARG A 312 -27.30 -25.28 19.33
N SER A 313 -27.50 -25.78 18.12
CA SER A 313 -27.17 -25.05 16.89
C SER A 313 -28.35 -24.18 16.48
N CYS A 314 -28.10 -23.16 15.67
CA CYS A 314 -29.12 -22.21 15.24
C CYS A 314 -29.46 -22.39 13.75
N CYS A 315 -30.75 -22.33 13.45
CA CYS A 315 -31.27 -22.23 12.09
C CYS A 315 -32.22 -21.03 12.05
N GLY A 316 -31.72 -19.89 11.57
CA GLY A 316 -32.39 -18.61 11.76
C GLY A 316 -32.55 -18.28 13.26
N THR A 317 -33.78 -18.03 13.69
CA THR A 317 -34.14 -17.74 15.09
C THR A 317 -34.35 -18.98 15.96
N LYS A 318 -34.43 -20.18 15.36
CA LYS A 318 -34.74 -21.42 16.07
C LYS A 318 -33.48 -22.20 16.44
N ALA A 319 -33.44 -22.71 17.67
CA ALA A 319 -32.43 -23.65 18.12
C ALA A 319 -32.77 -25.10 17.75
N TYR A 320 -31.77 -25.94 17.44
CA TYR A 320 -31.96 -27.35 17.09
C TYR A 320 -30.77 -28.24 17.50
N HIS A 321 -31.00 -29.56 17.55
CA HIS A 321 -29.93 -30.55 17.74
C HIS A 321 -29.40 -31.04 16.39
N PRO A 322 -28.09 -30.94 16.10
CA PRO A 322 -27.51 -31.46 14.86
C PRO A 322 -27.67 -32.97 14.66
N ALA A 323 -27.85 -33.73 15.75
CA ALA A 323 -28.06 -35.18 15.63
C ALA A 323 -29.46 -35.54 15.09
N THR A 324 -30.48 -34.70 15.34
CA THR A 324 -31.88 -35.00 14.97
C THR A 324 -32.39 -34.13 13.82
N LYS A 325 -31.82 -32.93 13.62
CA LYS A 325 -32.18 -32.02 12.53
C LYS A 325 -30.93 -31.45 11.85
N THR A 326 -31.09 -31.00 10.61
CA THR A 326 -30.07 -30.29 9.83
C THR A 326 -30.65 -28.98 9.31
N CYS A 327 -29.89 -27.88 9.39
CA CYS A 327 -30.29 -26.60 8.82
C CYS A 327 -29.72 -26.43 7.41
N CYS A 328 -30.58 -26.23 6.42
CA CYS A 328 -30.19 -25.97 5.03
C CYS A 328 -30.82 -24.67 4.56
N SER A 329 -30.00 -23.65 4.31
CA SER A 329 -30.44 -22.30 3.90
C SER A 329 -31.58 -21.74 4.78
N GLY A 330 -31.46 -21.89 6.10
CA GLY A 330 -32.45 -21.41 7.06
C GLY A 330 -33.66 -22.32 7.29
N ILE A 331 -33.78 -23.44 6.56
CA ILE A 331 -34.86 -24.42 6.73
C ILE A 331 -34.36 -25.62 7.55
N LEU A 332 -35.08 -25.96 8.62
CA LEU A 332 -34.82 -27.14 9.42
C LEU A 332 -35.38 -28.39 8.73
N ASN A 333 -34.51 -29.36 8.53
CA ASN A 333 -34.80 -30.64 7.91
C ASN A 333 -34.58 -31.79 8.90
N THR A 334 -35.32 -32.88 8.71
CA THR A 334 -35.14 -34.17 9.40
C THR A 334 -34.82 -35.27 8.39
N PRO A 335 -34.00 -36.28 8.75
CA PRO A 335 -33.27 -36.44 10.00
C PRO A 335 -31.98 -35.58 10.04
N GLY A 336 -31.31 -35.56 11.20
CA GLY A 336 -30.06 -34.82 11.40
C GLY A 336 -28.84 -35.49 10.76
N ARG A 337 -27.67 -34.85 10.92
CA ARG A 337 -26.39 -35.28 10.34
C ARG A 337 -26.45 -35.50 8.82
N ARG A 338 -27.23 -34.69 8.12
CA ARG A 338 -27.34 -34.69 6.66
C ARG A 338 -26.54 -33.55 6.04
N SER A 339 -26.21 -33.70 4.76
CA SER A 339 -25.65 -32.64 3.92
C SER A 339 -26.78 -31.83 3.28
N CYS A 340 -26.49 -30.62 2.83
CA CYS A 340 -27.48 -29.74 2.21
C CYS A 340 -27.27 -29.63 0.70
N CYS A 341 -28.37 -29.68 -0.04
CA CYS A 341 -28.44 -29.35 -1.47
C CYS A 341 -29.51 -28.28 -1.64
N GLY A 342 -29.08 -27.02 -1.71
CA GLY A 342 -29.99 -25.89 -1.54
C GLY A 342 -30.66 -25.94 -0.17
N THR A 343 -32.00 -25.91 -0.14
CA THR A 343 -32.83 -25.97 1.08
C THR A 343 -33.09 -27.38 1.59
N LYS A 344 -32.77 -28.43 0.81
CA LYS A 344 -33.08 -29.82 1.14
C LYS A 344 -31.89 -30.53 1.78
N ALA A 345 -32.14 -31.30 2.83
CA ALA A 345 -31.15 -32.19 3.43
C ALA A 345 -31.10 -33.57 2.74
N TYR A 346 -29.91 -34.17 2.63
CA TYR A 346 -29.71 -35.48 2.00
C TYR A 346 -28.55 -36.28 2.63
N HIS A 347 -28.53 -37.60 2.41
CA HIS A 347 -27.38 -38.45 2.78
C HIS A 347 -26.39 -38.56 1.62
N PRO A 348 -25.10 -38.22 1.80
CA PRO A 348 -24.10 -38.38 0.74
C PRO A 348 -23.92 -39.81 0.22
N ALA A 349 -24.26 -40.81 1.05
CA ALA A 349 -24.19 -42.21 0.63
C ALA A 349 -25.29 -42.60 -0.38
N SER A 350 -26.47 -41.98 -0.32
CA SER A 350 -27.60 -42.34 -1.20
C SER A 350 -27.87 -41.32 -2.30
N LYS A 351 -27.44 -40.05 -2.12
CA LYS A 351 -27.63 -38.97 -3.10
C LYS A 351 -26.38 -38.10 -3.21
N THR A 352 -26.23 -37.41 -4.33
CA THR A 352 -25.13 -36.47 -4.63
C THR A 352 -25.73 -35.12 -5.03
N CYS A 353 -25.22 -34.01 -4.49
CA CYS A 353 -25.65 -32.67 -4.91
C CYS A 353 -24.71 -32.10 -5.96
N CYS A 354 -25.24 -31.74 -7.13
CA CYS A 354 -24.50 -31.13 -8.22
C CYS A 354 -25.17 -29.82 -8.61
N GLN A 355 -24.52 -28.68 -8.32
CA GLN A 355 -25.05 -27.33 -8.57
C GLN A 355 -26.50 -27.15 -8.06
N GLY A 356 -26.80 -27.63 -6.85
CA GLY A 356 -28.13 -27.52 -6.25
C GLY A 356 -29.15 -28.57 -6.70
N VAL A 357 -28.80 -29.43 -7.67
CA VAL A 357 -29.64 -30.55 -8.11
C VAL A 357 -29.22 -31.83 -7.38
N LEU A 358 -30.21 -32.50 -6.77
CA LEU A 358 -29.99 -33.74 -6.03
C LEU A 358 -30.12 -34.95 -6.97
N ASN A 359 -29.07 -35.75 -7.05
CA ASN A 359 -28.94 -36.87 -7.97
C ASN A 359 -28.81 -38.20 -7.19
N THR A 360 -29.24 -39.31 -7.79
CA THR A 360 -29.07 -40.68 -7.28
C THR A 360 -28.25 -41.54 -8.25
N PRO A 361 -27.60 -42.60 -7.75
CA PRO A 361 -27.16 -42.85 -6.37
C PRO A 361 -26.10 -41.86 -5.85
N GLY A 362 -25.79 -41.97 -4.56
CA GLY A 362 -24.79 -41.17 -3.86
C GLY A 362 -23.35 -41.55 -4.20
N ARG A 363 -22.39 -40.84 -3.61
CA ARG A 363 -20.94 -41.02 -3.86
C ARG A 363 -20.54 -40.93 -5.34
N ARG A 364 -21.22 -40.07 -6.09
CA ARG A 364 -20.90 -39.77 -7.49
C ARG A 364 -20.14 -38.45 -7.59
N SER A 365 -19.40 -38.27 -8.69
CA SER A 365 -18.80 -36.99 -9.07
C SER A 365 -19.80 -36.16 -9.88
N CYS A 366 -19.59 -34.84 -9.96
CA CYS A 366 -20.47 -33.94 -10.70
C CYS A 366 -19.85 -33.47 -12.01
N CYS A 367 -20.66 -33.40 -13.05
CA CYS A 367 -20.36 -32.74 -14.31
C CYS A 367 -21.52 -31.78 -14.63
N GLY A 368 -21.33 -30.50 -14.31
CA GLY A 368 -22.44 -29.55 -14.22
C GLY A 368 -23.46 -29.97 -13.16
N THR A 369 -24.73 -30.05 -13.54
CA THR A 369 -25.85 -30.49 -12.69
C THR A 369 -26.00 -32.03 -12.61
N LYS A 370 -25.31 -32.78 -13.47
CA LYS A 370 -25.44 -34.25 -13.56
C LYS A 370 -24.40 -34.96 -12.69
N ALA A 371 -24.83 -35.99 -11.95
CA ALA A 371 -23.92 -36.87 -11.24
C ALA A 371 -23.49 -38.07 -12.09
N TYR A 372 -22.22 -38.48 -11.98
CA TYR A 372 -21.65 -39.63 -12.71
C TYR A 372 -20.67 -40.42 -11.85
N HIS A 373 -20.43 -41.69 -12.22
CA HIS A 373 -19.44 -42.53 -11.56
C HIS A 373 -18.11 -42.48 -12.32
N PRO A 374 -16.99 -42.06 -11.70
CA PRO A 374 -15.69 -41.89 -12.38
C PRO A 374 -15.12 -43.15 -13.01
N ALA A 375 -15.54 -44.35 -12.58
CA ALA A 375 -15.08 -45.60 -13.19
C ALA A 375 -15.61 -45.78 -14.63
N TYR A 376 -16.77 -45.22 -14.97
CA TYR A 376 -17.41 -45.43 -16.28
C TYR A 376 -17.48 -44.17 -17.14
N LYS A 377 -17.43 -42.98 -16.52
CA LYS A 377 -17.46 -41.70 -17.23
C LYS A 377 -16.39 -40.75 -16.69
N THR A 378 -15.99 -39.78 -17.51
CA THR A 378 -15.04 -38.71 -17.16
C THR A 378 -15.65 -37.36 -17.53
N CYS A 379 -15.56 -36.35 -16.68
CA CYS A 379 -16.04 -35.00 -17.01
C CYS A 379 -14.88 -34.11 -17.51
N CYS A 380 -14.98 -33.62 -18.74
CA CYS A 380 -13.99 -32.73 -19.34
C CYS A 380 -14.69 -31.47 -19.86
N GLY A 381 -14.33 -30.30 -19.35
CA GLY A 381 -14.93 -29.03 -19.75
C GLY A 381 -16.47 -29.00 -19.64
N GLY A 382 -17.04 -29.69 -18.66
CA GLY A 382 -18.50 -29.78 -18.46
C GLY A 382 -19.20 -30.86 -19.30
N VAL A 383 -18.48 -31.59 -20.16
CA VAL A 383 -19.01 -32.67 -20.98
C VAL A 383 -18.66 -34.03 -20.37
N LEU A 384 -19.67 -34.91 -20.26
CA LEU A 384 -19.47 -36.30 -19.84
C LEU A 384 -18.98 -37.14 -21.02
N ASN A 385 -17.85 -37.80 -20.82
CA ASN A 385 -17.19 -38.66 -21.79
C ASN A 385 -17.13 -40.10 -21.27
N THR A 386 -17.08 -41.06 -22.19
CA THR A 386 -16.83 -42.49 -21.93
C THR A 386 -15.61 -42.95 -22.72
N PRO A 387 -14.79 -43.89 -22.21
CA PRO A 387 -14.91 -44.56 -20.91
C PRO A 387 -14.49 -43.67 -19.71
N GLY A 388 -14.60 -44.21 -18.49
CA GLY A 388 -14.18 -43.55 -17.26
C GLY A 388 -12.66 -43.58 -17.07
N ARG A 389 -12.20 -42.93 -16.00
CA ARG A 389 -10.77 -42.87 -15.61
C ARG A 389 -9.85 -42.34 -16.72
N GLN A 390 -10.34 -41.41 -17.52
CA GLN A 390 -9.58 -40.77 -18.58
C GLN A 390 -8.99 -39.43 -18.11
N SER A 391 -7.98 -38.94 -18.83
CA SER A 391 -7.50 -37.56 -18.70
C SER A 391 -8.26 -36.64 -19.68
N CYS A 392 -8.22 -35.34 -19.43
CA CYS A 392 -8.93 -34.36 -20.25
C CYS A 392 -7.97 -33.50 -21.07
N CYS A 393 -8.32 -33.27 -22.33
CA CYS A 393 -7.72 -32.27 -23.20
C CYS A 393 -8.83 -31.36 -23.73
N GLY A 394 -9.00 -30.20 -23.08
CA GLY A 394 -10.20 -29.39 -23.27
C GLY A 394 -11.47 -30.14 -22.85
N THR A 395 -12.42 -30.28 -23.77
CA THR A 395 -13.69 -31.02 -23.56
C THR A 395 -13.59 -32.52 -23.86
N LYS A 396 -12.48 -32.98 -24.47
CA LYS A 396 -12.30 -34.37 -24.89
C LYS A 396 -11.57 -35.19 -23.83
N ALA A 397 -12.06 -36.40 -23.58
CA ALA A 397 -11.36 -37.39 -22.76
C ALA A 397 -10.36 -38.22 -23.59
N PHE A 398 -9.24 -38.61 -22.98
CA PHE A 398 -8.22 -39.46 -23.60
C PHE A 398 -7.46 -40.30 -22.57
N HIS A 399 -6.88 -41.42 -23.02
CA HIS A 399 -6.05 -42.27 -22.17
C HIS A 399 -4.57 -41.87 -22.32
N PRO A 400 -3.86 -41.50 -21.23
CA PRO A 400 -2.46 -41.06 -21.29
C PRO A 400 -1.46 -42.05 -21.88
N ALA A 401 -1.80 -43.35 -21.88
CA ALA A 401 -0.93 -44.37 -22.48
C ALA A 401 -0.85 -44.25 -24.01
N TYR A 402 -1.91 -43.76 -24.67
CA TYR A 402 -2.00 -43.72 -26.14
C TYR A 402 -1.96 -42.31 -26.71
N LYS A 403 -2.35 -41.30 -25.92
CA LYS A 403 -2.34 -39.89 -26.34
C LYS A 403 -1.73 -38.99 -25.26
N THR A 404 -1.20 -37.84 -25.67
CA THR A 404 -0.71 -36.76 -24.80
C THR A 404 -1.44 -35.47 -25.15
N CYS A 405 -1.84 -34.69 -24.16
CA CYS A 405 -2.41 -33.35 -24.39
C CYS A 405 -1.31 -32.28 -24.25
N CYS A 406 -1.07 -31.52 -25.30
CA CYS A 406 -0.11 -30.40 -25.31
C CYS A 406 -0.84 -29.12 -25.72
N SER A 407 -0.94 -28.18 -24.78
CA SER A 407 -1.60 -26.88 -24.98
C SER A 407 -2.99 -26.99 -25.63
N GLY A 408 -3.79 -27.97 -25.20
CA GLY A 408 -5.15 -28.21 -25.71
C GLY A 408 -5.24 -29.11 -26.95
N THR A 409 -4.11 -29.49 -27.55
CA THR A 409 -4.06 -30.40 -28.71
C THR A 409 -3.72 -31.83 -28.28
N LEU A 410 -4.52 -32.79 -28.74
CA LEU A 410 -4.24 -34.22 -28.56
C LEU A 410 -3.19 -34.69 -29.57
N ASN A 411 -2.16 -35.34 -29.07
CA ASN A 411 -1.05 -35.88 -29.85
C ASN A 411 -0.92 -37.39 -29.61
N THR A 412 -0.36 -38.09 -30.58
CA THR A 412 0.02 -39.51 -30.51
C THR A 412 1.52 -39.66 -30.83
N PRO A 413 2.25 -40.61 -30.23
CA PRO A 413 1.81 -41.57 -29.21
C PRO A 413 1.64 -40.94 -27.82
N GLY A 414 1.20 -41.71 -26.83
CA GLY A 414 1.04 -41.26 -25.44
C GLY A 414 2.35 -41.22 -24.67
N ARG A 415 2.28 -40.78 -23.42
CA ARG A 415 3.43 -40.66 -22.49
C ARG A 415 4.59 -39.79 -23.02
N GLN A 416 4.27 -38.81 -23.87
CA GLN A 416 5.22 -37.86 -24.41
C GLN A 416 5.31 -36.59 -23.55
N SER A 417 6.41 -35.87 -23.67
CA SER A 417 6.54 -34.49 -23.16
C SER A 417 6.03 -33.48 -24.18
N CYS A 418 5.75 -32.25 -23.74
CA CYS A 418 5.19 -31.21 -24.60
C CYS A 418 6.17 -30.06 -24.83
N CYS A 419 6.24 -29.59 -26.07
CA CYS A 419 6.90 -28.35 -26.45
C CYS A 419 5.89 -27.50 -27.22
N GLY A 420 5.25 -26.56 -26.51
CA GLY A 420 4.07 -25.86 -27.04
C GLY A 420 2.90 -26.83 -27.29
N THR A 421 2.42 -26.88 -28.53
CA THR A 421 1.34 -27.79 -28.97
C THR A 421 1.84 -29.17 -29.42
N LYS A 422 3.15 -29.33 -29.62
CA LYS A 422 3.74 -30.57 -30.15
C LYS A 422 4.20 -31.50 -29.03
N ALA A 423 3.86 -32.78 -29.16
CA ALA A 423 4.40 -33.83 -28.31
C ALA A 423 5.76 -34.34 -28.81
N TYR A 424 6.65 -34.73 -27.89
CA TYR A 424 7.96 -35.30 -28.21
C TYR A 424 8.46 -36.28 -27.15
N HIS A 425 9.32 -37.20 -27.57
CA HIS A 425 9.97 -38.16 -26.69
C HIS A 425 11.30 -37.59 -26.17
N THR A 426 11.47 -37.54 -24.85
CA THR A 426 12.65 -36.93 -24.21
C THR A 426 13.97 -37.65 -24.49
N ALA A 427 13.91 -38.92 -24.90
CA ALA A 427 15.13 -39.64 -25.31
C ALA A 427 15.73 -39.10 -26.62
N PHE A 428 14.91 -38.55 -27.51
CA PHE A 428 15.35 -38.10 -28.84
C PHE A 428 15.37 -36.58 -29.01
N LYS A 429 14.51 -35.86 -28.28
CA LYS A 429 14.40 -34.39 -28.37
C LYS A 429 14.37 -33.75 -26.99
N THR A 430 14.75 -32.47 -26.93
CA THR A 430 14.71 -31.62 -25.74
C THR A 430 13.99 -30.31 -26.10
N CYS A 431 13.04 -29.85 -25.27
CA CYS A 431 12.37 -28.56 -25.49
C CYS A 431 13.09 -27.45 -24.70
N CYS A 432 13.56 -26.42 -25.39
CA CYS A 432 14.22 -25.26 -24.79
C CYS A 432 13.50 -23.99 -25.26
N SER A 433 12.86 -23.29 -24.32
CA SER A 433 12.08 -22.07 -24.60
C SER A 433 11.13 -22.18 -25.79
N GLY A 434 10.43 -23.31 -25.93
CA GLY A 434 9.47 -23.57 -27.01
C GLY A 434 10.08 -24.17 -28.30
N THR A 435 11.39 -24.28 -28.39
CA THR A 435 12.07 -24.89 -29.55
C THR A 435 12.48 -26.33 -29.25
N LEU A 436 12.13 -27.25 -30.15
CA LEU A 436 12.58 -28.65 -30.10
C LEU A 436 14.00 -28.77 -30.64
N ASN A 437 14.88 -29.34 -29.83
CA ASN A 437 16.29 -29.56 -30.14
C ASN A 437 16.60 -31.07 -30.15
N THR A 438 17.59 -31.47 -30.94
CA THR A 438 18.20 -32.82 -30.96
C THR A 438 19.67 -32.73 -30.59
N PRO A 439 20.26 -33.73 -29.90
CA PRO A 439 19.64 -34.95 -29.37
C PRO A 439 18.77 -34.70 -28.11
N GLY A 440 18.13 -35.76 -27.61
CA GLY A 440 17.35 -35.74 -26.38
C GLY A 440 18.21 -35.73 -25.13
N ARG A 441 17.56 -35.62 -23.96
CA ARG A 441 18.21 -35.63 -22.63
C ARG A 441 19.31 -34.57 -22.47
N GLN A 442 19.07 -33.37 -23.01
CA GLN A 442 19.99 -32.25 -22.90
C GLN A 442 19.49 -31.23 -21.86
N SER A 443 20.37 -30.34 -21.43
CA SER A 443 20.00 -29.12 -20.68
C SER A 443 19.81 -27.94 -21.64
N CYS A 444 19.12 -26.91 -21.17
CA CYS A 444 18.79 -25.75 -21.99
C CYS A 444 19.59 -24.52 -21.58
N CYS A 445 20.07 -23.77 -22.58
CA CYS A 445 20.64 -22.45 -22.44
C CYS A 445 19.91 -21.51 -23.40
N GLY A 446 18.91 -20.79 -22.89
CA GLY A 446 17.94 -20.10 -23.75
C GLY A 446 17.18 -21.09 -24.63
N THR A 447 17.17 -20.86 -25.95
CA THR A 447 16.52 -21.72 -26.95
C THR A 447 17.35 -22.92 -27.39
N LYS A 448 18.65 -22.96 -27.02
CA LYS A 448 19.59 -24.00 -27.46
C LYS A 448 19.75 -25.09 -26.41
N ALA A 449 19.85 -26.33 -26.87
CA ALA A 449 20.19 -27.49 -26.03
C ALA A 449 21.70 -27.73 -25.94
N TYR A 450 22.18 -28.23 -24.80
CA TYR A 450 23.59 -28.62 -24.59
C TYR A 450 23.73 -29.78 -23.59
N HIS A 451 24.82 -30.52 -23.71
CA HIS A 451 25.13 -31.62 -22.79
C HIS A 451 25.97 -31.11 -21.60
N PRO A 452 25.48 -31.19 -20.35
CA PRO A 452 26.17 -30.63 -19.17
C PRO A 452 27.55 -31.21 -18.87
N ALA A 453 27.83 -32.44 -19.35
CA ALA A 453 29.14 -33.05 -19.16
C ALA A 453 30.24 -32.32 -19.97
N PHE A 454 29.89 -31.73 -21.11
CA PHE A 454 30.86 -31.11 -22.03
C PHE A 454 30.74 -29.60 -22.12
N LYS A 455 29.56 -29.04 -21.79
CA LYS A 455 29.30 -27.60 -21.87
C LYS A 455 28.57 -27.10 -20.62
N THR A 456 28.70 -25.81 -20.33
CA THR A 456 28.09 -25.12 -19.18
C THR A 456 27.35 -23.87 -19.67
N CYS A 457 26.12 -23.64 -19.23
CA CYS A 457 25.39 -22.40 -19.54
C CYS A 457 25.62 -21.34 -18.46
N CYS A 458 26.12 -20.17 -18.85
CA CYS A 458 26.33 -19.02 -17.96
C CYS A 458 25.65 -17.80 -18.56
N SER A 459 24.60 -17.30 -17.89
CA SER A 459 23.83 -16.12 -18.31
C SER A 459 23.41 -16.14 -19.79
N GLY A 460 22.96 -17.30 -20.29
CA GLY A 460 22.52 -17.47 -21.68
C GLY A 460 23.62 -17.85 -22.68
N THR A 461 24.89 -17.84 -22.27
CA THR A 461 26.03 -18.25 -23.11
C THR A 461 26.46 -19.68 -22.80
N ILE A 462 26.59 -20.51 -23.84
CA ILE A 462 27.12 -21.88 -23.73
C ILE A 462 28.65 -21.83 -23.79
N ASN A 463 29.29 -22.33 -22.74
CA ASN A 463 30.74 -22.35 -22.57
C ASN A 463 31.26 -23.80 -22.54
N THR A 464 32.55 -23.97 -22.87
CA THR A 464 33.32 -25.21 -22.69
C THR A 464 34.50 -24.95 -21.74
N PRO A 465 34.90 -25.91 -20.88
CA PRO A 465 34.35 -27.26 -20.72
C PRO A 465 33.05 -27.30 -19.89
N GLY A 466 32.48 -28.50 -19.74
CA GLY A 466 31.29 -28.76 -18.94
C GLY A 466 31.56 -28.80 -17.44
N ARG A 467 30.49 -28.86 -16.65
CA ARG A 467 30.56 -28.95 -15.17
C ARG A 467 31.38 -27.82 -14.52
N GLN A 468 31.30 -26.62 -15.10
CA GLN A 468 31.98 -25.44 -14.59
C GLN A 468 31.02 -24.58 -13.77
N SER A 469 31.57 -23.64 -13.00
CA SER A 469 30.80 -22.59 -12.33
C SER A 469 30.74 -21.34 -13.18
N CYS A 470 29.77 -20.46 -12.90
CA CYS A 470 29.55 -19.27 -13.71
C CYS A 470 29.93 -18.00 -12.96
N CYS A 471 30.63 -17.10 -13.65
CA CYS A 471 30.89 -15.74 -13.24
C CYS A 471 30.40 -14.81 -14.36
N GLY A 472 29.19 -14.28 -14.20
CA GLY A 472 28.48 -13.60 -15.30
C GLY A 472 28.22 -14.55 -16.47
N THR A 473 28.73 -14.22 -17.66
CA THR A 473 28.62 -15.02 -18.89
C THR A 473 29.74 -16.05 -19.06
N LYS A 474 30.78 -16.00 -18.22
CA LYS A 474 31.98 -16.86 -18.34
C LYS A 474 31.89 -18.07 -17.41
N ALA A 475 32.27 -19.23 -17.95
CA ALA A 475 32.48 -20.44 -17.15
C ALA A 475 33.89 -20.46 -16.54
N TYR A 476 34.03 -20.97 -15.32
CA TYR A 476 35.29 -21.13 -14.62
C TYR A 476 35.32 -22.36 -13.71
N ASN A 477 36.52 -22.89 -13.48
CA ASN A 477 36.75 -23.98 -12.53
C ASN A 477 36.99 -23.40 -11.13
N GLN A 478 36.14 -23.76 -10.17
CA GLN A 478 36.27 -23.30 -8.78
C GLN A 478 37.58 -23.71 -8.11
N ALA A 479 38.24 -24.79 -8.58
CA ALA A 479 39.53 -25.21 -8.06
C ALA A 479 40.63 -24.17 -8.33
N PHE A 480 40.56 -23.43 -9.44
CA PHE A 480 41.60 -22.50 -9.86
C PHE A 480 41.20 -21.02 -9.72
N LYS A 481 39.90 -20.71 -9.81
CA LYS A 481 39.40 -19.33 -9.75
C LYS A 481 38.22 -19.20 -8.80
N THR A 482 37.98 -17.99 -8.30
CA THR A 482 36.85 -17.62 -7.43
C THR A 482 36.10 -16.44 -8.06
N CYS A 483 34.79 -16.49 -8.13
CA CYS A 483 33.98 -15.37 -8.64
C CYS A 483 33.49 -14.49 -7.48
N CYS A 484 33.86 -13.21 -7.50
CA CYS A 484 33.44 -12.23 -6.50
C CYS A 484 32.81 -11.02 -7.21
N SER A 485 31.50 -10.83 -7.04
CA SER A 485 30.72 -9.75 -7.67
C SER A 485 30.94 -9.62 -9.19
N GLY A 486 31.06 -10.75 -9.90
CA GLY A 486 31.25 -10.79 -11.34
C GLY A 486 32.72 -10.78 -11.81
N SER A 487 33.68 -10.58 -10.90
CA SER A 487 35.11 -10.62 -11.20
C SER A 487 35.73 -11.97 -10.86
N LEU A 488 36.49 -12.53 -11.80
CA LEU A 488 37.25 -13.78 -11.59
C LEU A 488 38.59 -13.48 -10.93
N ASN A 489 38.82 -14.11 -9.78
CA ASN A 489 40.02 -13.97 -8.99
C ASN A 489 40.78 -15.30 -8.90
N THR A 490 42.09 -15.24 -8.65
CA THR A 490 42.95 -16.38 -8.32
C THR A 490 43.53 -16.20 -6.91
N PRO A 491 43.79 -17.27 -6.14
CA PRO A 491 43.51 -18.68 -6.44
C PRO A 491 42.01 -19.06 -6.28
N GLY A 492 41.68 -20.32 -6.57
CA GLY A 492 40.34 -20.86 -6.43
C GLY A 492 39.93 -21.17 -5.00
N ARG A 493 38.64 -21.49 -4.80
CA ARG A 493 38.04 -21.86 -3.51
C ARG A 493 38.28 -20.83 -2.39
N GLN A 494 38.28 -19.56 -2.73
CA GLN A 494 38.43 -18.46 -1.77
C GLN A 494 37.06 -17.91 -1.35
N SER A 495 37.03 -17.16 -0.25
CA SER A 495 35.87 -16.34 0.12
C SER A 495 35.94 -14.98 -0.55
N CYS A 496 34.80 -14.29 -0.65
CA CYS A 496 34.71 -12.99 -1.30
C CYS A 496 34.53 -11.86 -0.28
N CYS A 497 35.28 -10.78 -0.47
CA CYS A 497 35.10 -9.51 0.21
C CYS A 497 34.93 -8.42 -0.85
N GLY A 498 33.68 -8.05 -1.14
CA GLY A 498 33.38 -7.23 -2.32
C GLY A 498 33.76 -7.96 -3.61
N THR A 499 34.57 -7.32 -4.45
CA THR A 499 35.07 -7.88 -5.72
C THR A 499 36.32 -8.76 -5.56
N ASN A 500 36.92 -8.79 -4.37
CA ASN A 500 38.22 -9.43 -4.14
C ASN A 500 38.06 -10.78 -3.45
N ALA A 501 38.83 -11.77 -3.90
CA ALA A 501 38.96 -13.05 -3.23
C ALA A 501 39.94 -12.99 -2.05
N TYR A 502 39.67 -13.73 -0.99
CA TYR A 502 40.56 -13.86 0.17
C TYR A 502 40.42 -15.22 0.85
N ASN A 503 41.48 -15.65 1.55
CA ASN A 503 41.49 -16.85 2.36
C ASN A 503 41.00 -16.55 3.79
N PRO A 504 39.88 -17.12 4.26
CA PRO A 504 39.38 -16.92 5.62
C PRO A 504 40.30 -17.38 6.74
N ALA A 505 41.28 -18.24 6.44
CA ALA A 505 42.30 -18.67 7.40
C ALA A 505 43.26 -17.54 7.77
N PHE A 506 43.53 -16.61 6.85
CA PHE A 506 44.50 -15.52 7.04
C PHE A 506 43.85 -14.15 7.16
N LYS A 507 42.70 -13.92 6.52
CA LYS A 507 42.02 -12.62 6.52
C LYS A 507 40.56 -12.77 6.92
N THR A 508 39.96 -11.71 7.44
CA THR A 508 38.52 -11.63 7.74
C THR A 508 37.91 -10.46 6.98
N CYS A 509 36.77 -10.69 6.30
CA CYS A 509 36.03 -9.62 5.65
C CYS A 509 34.99 -9.04 6.59
N CYS A 510 35.07 -7.74 6.86
CA CYS A 510 34.11 -7.01 7.68
C CYS A 510 33.56 -5.83 6.90
N SER A 511 32.27 -5.85 6.58
CA SER A 511 31.57 -4.81 5.82
C SER A 511 32.29 -4.38 4.53
N GLY A 512 32.86 -5.35 3.80
CA GLY A 512 33.59 -5.11 2.55
C GLY A 512 35.07 -4.76 2.70
N THR A 513 35.59 -4.64 3.93
CA THR A 513 37.01 -4.38 4.21
C THR A 513 37.72 -5.66 4.65
N LEU A 514 38.88 -5.96 4.04
CA LEU A 514 39.75 -7.07 4.42
C LEU A 514 40.62 -6.69 5.62
N ASN A 515 40.59 -7.51 6.65
CA ASN A 515 41.41 -7.38 7.85
C ASN A 515 42.47 -8.48 7.88
N ALA A 516 43.66 -8.18 8.42
CA ALA A 516 44.86 -9.02 8.37
C ALA A 516 44.81 -10.33 9.19
N HIS A 517 43.75 -10.56 9.96
CA HIS A 517 43.61 -11.75 10.80
C HIS A 517 42.43 -12.61 10.36
N GLY A 518 42.66 -13.91 10.18
CA GLY A 518 41.64 -14.88 9.80
C GLY A 518 40.80 -15.36 10.98
N ARG A 519 39.59 -15.85 10.67
CA ARG A 519 38.63 -16.42 11.65
C ARG A 519 38.34 -15.52 12.85
N GLN A 520 38.21 -14.21 12.63
CA GLN A 520 37.81 -13.25 13.65
C GLN A 520 36.35 -12.81 13.48
N SER A 521 35.77 -12.24 14.54
CA SER A 521 34.45 -11.62 14.47
C SER A 521 34.55 -10.18 13.96
N CYS A 522 33.45 -9.65 13.42
CA CYS A 522 33.42 -8.31 12.86
C CYS A 522 32.67 -7.33 13.75
N CYS A 523 33.24 -6.14 13.90
CA CYS A 523 32.61 -4.97 14.51
C CYS A 523 32.68 -3.81 13.52
N GLY A 524 31.62 -3.62 12.74
CA GLY A 524 31.63 -2.70 11.59
C GLY A 524 32.61 -3.18 10.51
N THR A 525 33.63 -2.37 10.19
CA THR A 525 34.69 -2.69 9.22
C THR A 525 35.92 -3.35 9.87
N LYS A 526 35.98 -3.42 11.20
CA LYS A 526 37.13 -3.95 11.94
C LYS A 526 36.92 -5.39 12.37
N ALA A 527 37.95 -6.23 12.21
CA ALA A 527 37.98 -7.57 12.80
C ALA A 527 38.45 -7.52 14.27
N TYR A 528 37.91 -8.41 15.10
CA TYR A 528 38.30 -8.55 16.50
C TYR A 528 38.17 -9.99 16.99
N ASN A 529 38.93 -10.33 18.04
CA ASN A 529 38.82 -11.61 18.73
C ASN A 529 37.80 -11.51 19.88
N PRO A 530 36.68 -12.26 19.85
CA PRO A 530 35.67 -12.28 20.91
C PRO A 530 36.17 -12.66 22.30
N ALA A 531 37.32 -13.34 22.40
CA ALA A 531 37.95 -13.69 23.66
C ALA A 531 38.46 -12.45 24.42
N PHE A 532 38.93 -11.43 23.70
CA PHE A 532 39.55 -10.24 24.30
C PHE A 532 38.68 -8.99 24.20
N LYS A 533 37.80 -8.91 23.19
CA LYS A 533 36.94 -7.75 22.95
C LYS A 533 35.51 -8.17 22.68
N THR A 534 34.56 -7.29 22.95
CA THR A 534 33.12 -7.46 22.69
C THR A 534 32.66 -6.32 21.78
N CYS A 535 31.94 -6.63 20.70
CA CYS A 535 31.37 -5.61 19.82
C CYS A 535 29.96 -5.22 20.27
N CYS A 536 29.76 -3.94 20.61
CA CYS A 536 28.47 -3.39 20.97
C CYS A 536 28.18 -2.18 20.07
N ILE A 537 27.19 -2.31 19.18
CA ILE A 537 26.79 -1.28 18.20
C ILE A 537 28.02 -0.69 17.48
N GLY A 538 28.83 -1.55 16.86
CA GLY A 538 30.01 -1.13 16.10
C GLY A 538 31.19 -0.61 16.93
N THR A 539 31.07 -0.58 18.26
CA THR A 539 32.15 -0.17 19.18
C THR A 539 32.78 -1.40 19.83
N LEU A 540 34.12 -1.49 19.78
CA LEU A 540 34.89 -2.55 20.44
C LEU A 540 35.14 -2.19 21.90
N ASN A 541 34.70 -3.07 22.79
CA ASN A 541 34.89 -2.93 24.23
C ASN A 541 35.81 -4.04 24.75
N SER A 542 36.51 -3.79 25.85
CA SER A 542 37.32 -4.78 26.58
C SER A 542 36.83 -4.87 28.02
N PRO A 543 36.85 -6.05 28.67
CA PRO A 543 37.28 -7.36 28.16
C PRO A 543 36.23 -8.08 27.27
N GLY A 544 36.65 -9.17 26.64
CA GLY A 544 35.82 -10.00 25.75
C GLY A 544 34.77 -10.82 26.47
N ARG A 545 33.90 -11.49 25.70
CA ARG A 545 32.78 -12.33 26.19
C ARG A 545 31.82 -11.62 27.15
N GLN A 546 31.62 -10.32 26.95
CA GLN A 546 30.67 -9.53 27.71
C GLN A 546 29.33 -9.44 26.96
N SER A 547 28.27 -9.07 27.67
CA SER A 547 26.98 -8.70 27.06
C SER A 547 26.97 -7.22 26.71
N CYS A 548 26.10 -6.82 25.79
CA CYS A 548 26.02 -5.42 25.35
C CYS A 548 24.78 -4.74 25.90
N CYS A 549 24.96 -3.52 26.41
CA CYS A 549 23.89 -2.59 26.73
C CYS A 549 24.14 -1.30 25.95
N GLY A 550 23.43 -1.12 24.83
CA GLY A 550 23.78 -0.10 23.86
C GLY A 550 25.18 -0.35 23.28
N SER A 551 26.04 0.67 23.27
CA SER A 551 27.44 0.58 22.83
C SER A 551 28.42 0.13 23.92
N ILE A 552 27.93 -0.08 25.15
CA ILE A 552 28.76 -0.43 26.31
C ILE A 552 28.69 -1.93 26.57
N ALA A 553 29.84 -2.56 26.81
CA ALA A 553 29.90 -3.95 27.24
C ALA A 553 29.85 -4.09 28.77
N TYR A 554 29.15 -5.12 29.25
CA TYR A 554 28.96 -5.39 30.67
C TYR A 554 28.93 -6.89 30.97
N ARG A 555 29.18 -7.23 32.23
CA ARG A 555 29.07 -8.61 32.74
C ARG A 555 27.67 -8.83 33.34
N PRO A 556 26.84 -9.74 32.78
CA PRO A 556 25.51 -10.02 33.31
C PRO A 556 25.47 -10.49 34.77
N ALA A 557 26.58 -11.04 35.27
CA ALA A 557 26.70 -11.44 36.67
C ALA A 557 26.59 -10.27 37.66
N PHE A 558 26.94 -9.05 37.25
CA PHE A 558 27.02 -7.88 38.14
C PHE A 558 26.05 -6.77 37.78
N LYS A 559 25.65 -6.66 36.52
CA LYS A 559 24.80 -5.57 36.02
C LYS A 559 23.74 -6.14 35.08
N THR A 560 22.61 -5.46 34.96
CA THR A 560 21.52 -5.80 34.03
C THR A 560 21.33 -4.63 33.05
N CYS A 561 21.05 -4.93 31.77
CA CYS A 561 20.68 -3.89 30.81
C CYS A 561 19.17 -3.69 30.77
N CYS A 562 18.72 -2.46 30.98
CA CYS A 562 17.31 -2.06 30.95
C CYS A 562 17.14 -0.89 29.99
N ASP A 563 16.42 -1.09 28.88
CA ASP A 563 16.18 -0.07 27.85
C ASP A 563 17.45 0.64 27.35
N GLY A 564 18.57 -0.09 27.28
CA GLY A 564 19.87 0.43 26.83
C GLY A 564 20.69 1.15 27.90
N LEU A 565 20.24 1.15 29.16
CA LEU A 565 20.98 1.66 30.32
C LEU A 565 21.42 0.53 31.25
N LEU A 566 22.64 0.64 31.77
CA LEU A 566 23.21 -0.30 32.74
C LEU A 566 22.67 -0.02 34.14
N SER A 567 22.07 -1.02 34.76
CA SER A 567 21.60 -1.00 36.14
C SER A 567 22.42 -1.96 37.00
N GLU A 568 22.72 -1.56 38.24
CA GLU A 568 23.33 -2.45 39.25
C GLU A 568 22.30 -3.38 39.91
N GLN A 569 21.01 -3.23 39.59
CA GLN A 569 19.96 -4.11 40.09
C GLN A 569 19.87 -5.39 39.24
N ARG A 570 19.61 -6.54 39.89
CA ARG A 570 19.48 -7.86 39.23
C ARG A 570 18.24 -7.99 38.34
N SER A 571 17.36 -7.00 38.31
CA SER A 571 16.17 -6.99 37.45
C SER A 571 15.79 -5.57 37.05
N CYS A 572 15.23 -5.43 35.85
CA CYS A 572 14.65 -4.17 35.41
C CYS A 572 13.33 -3.94 36.13
N LYS A 573 13.26 -2.94 37.01
CA LYS A 573 11.97 -2.46 37.53
C LYS A 573 11.17 -1.89 36.35
N LYS A 574 10.06 -2.56 36.03
CA LYS A 574 9.11 -2.17 34.97
C LYS A 574 8.49 -0.80 35.22
#